data_AF-A0A2E0UBY1-F1
#
_entry.id   AF-A0A2E0UBY1-F1
#
_cell.length_a   1.000
_cell.length_b   1.000
_cell.length_c   1.000
_cell.angle_alpha   90.00
_cell.angle_beta   90.00
_cell.angle_gamma   90.00
#
_symmetry.space_group_name_H-M   'P 1'
#
loop_
_entity.id
_entity.type
_entity.pdbx_description
1 polymer ?
#
loop_
_entity_poly.entity_id
_entity_poly.type
_entity_poly.pdbx_seq_one_letter_code
_entity_poly.pdbx_strand_id
1 'polypeptide(L)'
;MKKQKNSLEETTISCGASTHVGKVRKNNQDAFGFNDYLFVVADGMGGHLGGEVASGLAVKTLINAFESSGKLKRKKIKRNHSGLLNAVEHANHQIIQNAAEDSSLKGMGTTLCAVMLGVQEDESPAFVIANIGDSRVYQFSNGNLKQTTQDHSLVADLVRAGELTEQEAARHPQRNVLTRALGIDAASKTDIYELAINNGDKYLLCSDGLFNELSEIRITEILNEISDPQIAAEMLVNEAVEAGGHDNVTAMVLNVQSAFLNKNEVTKTKSNPNIKMKRKNRKRKINWRVASFFLTLFALVGIGIGSMWIYAHQGWYVGAHQEKVEIFQGRPGGLLWFEPRVIGIDGPSISTLRELDQSLVLEVIEVSSRQEAEDVVNRLEQRSNE
;
A
#
# COMPACT_ATOMS: atom_id res chain seq x y z
N MET A 1 -36.31 10.42 -39.15
CA MET A 1 -35.90 10.25 -37.73
C MET A 1 -34.42 9.92 -37.69
N LYS A 2 -33.56 10.88 -37.28
CA LYS A 2 -32.14 10.59 -37.03
C LYS A 2 -32.08 9.69 -35.78
N LYS A 3 -31.51 8.49 -35.89
CA LYS A 3 -31.18 7.67 -34.72
C LYS A 3 -30.30 8.50 -33.81
N GLN A 4 -30.76 8.76 -32.59
CA GLN A 4 -29.90 9.25 -31.51
C GLN A 4 -28.75 8.25 -31.38
N LYS A 5 -27.52 8.68 -31.69
CA LYS A 5 -26.33 7.88 -31.41
C LYS A 5 -26.20 7.76 -29.89
N ASN A 6 -25.81 6.58 -29.43
CA ASN A 6 -25.68 6.28 -28.01
C ASN A 6 -24.55 7.14 -27.41
N SER A 7 -24.72 7.68 -26.21
CA SER A 7 -23.78 8.60 -25.52
C SER A 7 -22.35 8.02 -25.41
N LEU A 8 -22.26 6.71 -25.21
CA LEU A 8 -21.04 5.90 -25.22
C LEU A 8 -20.31 5.87 -26.57
N GLU A 9 -21.03 5.91 -27.69
CA GLU A 9 -20.43 5.81 -29.03
C GLU A 9 -19.62 7.08 -29.39
N GLU A 10 -19.85 8.18 -28.68
CA GLU A 10 -19.13 9.45 -28.83
C GLU A 10 -18.11 9.69 -27.71
N THR A 11 -18.03 8.81 -26.71
CA THR A 11 -17.01 8.92 -25.66
C THR A 11 -15.71 8.32 -26.14
N THR A 12 -14.65 9.14 -26.18
CA THR A 12 -13.30 8.70 -26.56
C THR A 12 -12.36 8.94 -25.40
N ILE A 13 -11.63 7.90 -25.03
CA ILE A 13 -10.58 7.95 -24.02
C ILE A 13 -9.24 7.81 -24.75
N SER A 14 -8.35 8.77 -24.58
CA SER A 14 -6.94 8.61 -24.95
C SER A 14 -6.16 8.24 -23.70
N CYS A 15 -5.28 7.25 -23.80
CA CYS A 15 -4.44 6.81 -22.68
C CYS A 15 -2.97 6.90 -23.03
N GLY A 16 -2.15 7.06 -22.01
CA GLY A 16 -0.70 6.92 -22.06
C GLY A 16 -0.19 6.30 -20.77
N ALA A 17 0.86 5.51 -20.85
CA ALA A 17 1.40 4.78 -19.70
C ALA A 17 2.92 4.72 -19.75
N SER A 18 3.52 4.72 -18.57
CA SER A 18 4.95 4.53 -18.38
C SER A 18 5.20 3.71 -17.13
N THR A 19 6.29 2.93 -17.14
CA THR A 19 6.75 2.16 -16.00
C THR A 19 8.28 2.17 -15.94
N HIS A 20 8.85 2.18 -14.74
CA HIS A 20 10.28 2.14 -14.52
C HIS A 20 10.61 1.31 -13.26
N VAL A 21 11.74 0.61 -13.29
CA VAL A 21 12.21 -0.22 -12.16
C VAL A 21 12.59 0.58 -10.91
N GLY A 22 12.71 1.89 -11.02
CA GLY A 22 13.31 2.77 -10.00
C GLY A 22 14.84 2.75 -10.03
N LYS A 23 15.48 3.28 -8.98
CA LYS A 23 16.94 3.30 -8.78
C LYS A 23 17.43 2.22 -7.82
N VAL A 24 16.56 1.73 -6.93
CA VAL A 24 16.94 0.82 -5.83
C VAL A 24 16.58 -0.64 -6.14
N ARG A 25 15.44 -0.89 -6.77
CA ARG A 25 15.00 -2.25 -7.10
C ARG A 25 15.78 -2.81 -8.29
N LYS A 26 15.90 -4.13 -8.36
CA LYS A 26 16.58 -4.85 -9.46
C LYS A 26 15.64 -5.27 -10.58
N ASN A 27 14.40 -5.59 -10.22
CA ASN A 27 13.37 -6.06 -11.14
C ASN A 27 12.15 -5.16 -11.01
N ASN A 28 11.40 -5.02 -12.10
CA ASN A 28 10.13 -4.34 -12.08
C ASN A 28 9.02 -5.36 -11.82
N GLN A 29 8.38 -5.26 -10.66
CA GLN A 29 7.26 -6.10 -10.26
C GLN A 29 5.92 -5.40 -10.52
N ASP A 30 5.91 -4.16 -11.01
CA ASP A 30 4.71 -3.52 -11.51
C ASP A 30 4.32 -4.06 -12.89
N ALA A 31 3.02 -4.08 -13.16
CA ALA A 31 2.47 -4.35 -14.47
C ALA A 31 1.33 -3.36 -14.78
N PHE A 32 1.16 -3.06 -16.06
CA PHE A 32 0.00 -2.33 -16.56
C PHE A 32 -0.50 -2.95 -17.85
N GLY A 33 -1.75 -2.68 -18.20
CA GLY A 33 -2.34 -3.11 -19.45
C GLY A 33 -3.66 -2.41 -19.72
N PHE A 34 -4.03 -2.32 -20.99
CA PHE A 34 -5.28 -1.70 -21.39
C PHE A 34 -5.80 -2.22 -22.71
N ASN A 35 -7.10 -2.00 -22.94
CA ASN A 35 -7.76 -2.08 -24.24
C ASN A 35 -8.71 -0.87 -24.39
N ASP A 36 -9.58 -0.89 -25.41
CA ASP A 36 -10.49 0.21 -25.72
C ASP A 36 -11.37 0.70 -24.54
N TYR A 37 -11.65 -0.16 -23.55
CA TYR A 37 -12.60 0.15 -22.48
C TYR A 37 -12.10 -0.17 -21.07
N LEU A 38 -10.90 -0.73 -20.92
CA LEU A 38 -10.39 -1.21 -19.64
C LEU A 38 -8.92 -0.82 -19.51
N PHE A 39 -8.58 -0.24 -18.37
CA PHE A 39 -7.26 0.29 -18.05
C PHE A 39 -6.86 -0.25 -16.68
N VAL A 40 -5.65 -0.78 -16.54
CA VAL A 40 -5.24 -1.55 -15.36
C VAL A 40 -3.80 -1.22 -14.98
N VAL A 41 -3.57 -1.03 -13.69
CA VAL A 41 -2.25 -1.00 -13.06
C VAL A 41 -2.26 -1.98 -11.87
N ALA A 42 -1.17 -2.71 -11.70
CA ALA A 42 -0.97 -3.67 -10.63
C ALA A 42 0.47 -3.58 -10.13
N ASP A 43 0.64 -3.58 -8.82
CA ASP A 43 1.93 -3.56 -8.12
C ASP A 43 2.16 -4.93 -7.48
N GLY A 44 3.20 -5.63 -7.93
CA GLY A 44 3.49 -7.00 -7.57
C GLY A 44 4.31 -7.12 -6.30
N MET A 45 3.86 -7.99 -5.38
CA MET A 45 4.56 -8.30 -4.16
C MET A 45 4.84 -9.80 -4.01
N GLY A 46 5.87 -10.11 -3.23
CA GLY A 46 6.44 -11.45 -3.13
C GLY A 46 7.92 -11.37 -3.50
N GLY A 47 8.74 -12.28 -2.95
CA GLY A 47 10.18 -12.33 -3.24
C GLY A 47 10.47 -12.31 -4.75
N HIS A 48 11.72 -12.06 -5.15
CA HIS A 48 12.12 -11.64 -6.51
C HIS A 48 11.19 -12.03 -7.69
N LEU A 49 10.86 -13.31 -7.88
CA LEU A 49 10.03 -13.79 -9.00
C LEU A 49 8.51 -13.70 -8.78
N GLY A 50 8.04 -13.77 -7.52
CA GLY A 50 6.61 -13.85 -7.21
C GLY A 50 5.83 -12.60 -7.61
N GLY A 51 6.37 -11.42 -7.29
CA GLY A 51 5.67 -10.15 -7.55
C GLY A 51 5.40 -9.89 -9.03
N GLU A 52 6.43 -10.03 -9.88
CA GLU A 52 6.32 -9.84 -11.34
C GLU A 52 5.30 -10.81 -11.96
N VAL A 53 5.32 -12.08 -11.54
CA VAL A 53 4.36 -13.08 -12.03
C VAL A 53 2.94 -12.74 -11.58
N ALA A 54 2.76 -12.33 -10.32
CA ALA A 54 1.44 -12.01 -9.77
C ALA A 54 0.80 -10.81 -10.48
N SER A 55 1.52 -9.68 -10.61
CA SER A 55 1.00 -8.47 -11.25
C SER A 55 0.72 -8.69 -12.74
N GLY A 56 1.66 -9.34 -13.46
CA GLY A 56 1.48 -9.69 -14.86
C GLY A 56 0.30 -10.62 -15.11
N LEU A 57 0.12 -11.64 -14.26
CA LEU A 57 -1.02 -12.56 -14.32
C LEU A 57 -2.34 -11.84 -14.00
N ALA A 58 -2.36 -10.93 -13.03
CA ALA A 58 -3.55 -10.14 -12.70
C ALA A 58 -4.05 -9.31 -13.88
N VAL A 59 -3.16 -8.50 -14.47
CA VAL A 59 -3.45 -7.63 -15.63
C VAL A 59 -3.94 -8.47 -16.81
N LYS A 60 -3.18 -9.52 -17.16
CA LYS A 60 -3.50 -10.39 -18.31
C LYS A 60 -4.84 -11.08 -18.12
N THR A 61 -5.10 -11.63 -16.94
CA THR A 61 -6.33 -12.37 -16.66
C THR A 61 -7.55 -11.45 -16.70
N LEU A 62 -7.45 -10.25 -16.13
CA LEU A 62 -8.52 -9.27 -16.11
C LEU A 62 -8.89 -8.81 -17.53
N ILE A 63 -7.90 -8.48 -18.37
CA ILE A 63 -8.12 -8.10 -19.77
C ILE A 63 -8.75 -9.26 -20.56
N ASN A 64 -8.20 -10.48 -20.44
CA ASN A 64 -8.70 -11.65 -21.15
C ASN A 64 -10.14 -12.01 -20.74
N ALA A 65 -10.44 -11.96 -19.43
CA ALA A 65 -11.79 -12.21 -18.92
C ALA A 65 -12.79 -11.18 -19.45
N PHE A 66 -12.37 -9.92 -19.54
CA PHE A 66 -13.18 -8.85 -20.09
C PHE A 66 -13.48 -9.06 -21.59
N GLU A 67 -12.47 -9.40 -22.39
CA GLU A 67 -12.61 -9.67 -23.83
C GLU A 67 -13.43 -10.93 -24.11
N SER A 68 -13.16 -12.02 -23.39
CA SER A 68 -13.83 -13.32 -23.54
C SER A 68 -15.30 -13.28 -23.13
N SER A 69 -15.70 -12.31 -22.30
CA SER A 69 -17.09 -12.16 -21.87
C SER A 69 -18.06 -11.90 -23.04
N GLY A 70 -17.57 -11.60 -24.25
CA GLY A 70 -18.32 -11.61 -25.52
C GLY A 70 -19.53 -10.65 -25.59
N LYS A 71 -19.80 -9.90 -24.52
CA LYS A 71 -20.99 -9.07 -24.31
C LYS A 71 -20.76 -7.60 -24.65
N LEU A 72 -19.53 -7.18 -24.89
CA LEU A 72 -19.19 -5.83 -25.35
C LEU A 72 -18.87 -5.80 -26.84
N LYS A 73 -19.85 -6.14 -27.69
CA LYS A 73 -19.93 -5.40 -28.96
C LYS A 73 -20.31 -3.96 -28.58
N ARG A 74 -19.67 -2.93 -29.14
CA ARG A 74 -19.89 -1.47 -28.93
C ARG A 74 -21.35 -1.04 -28.63
N LYS A 75 -22.34 -1.79 -29.12
CA LYS A 75 -23.78 -1.57 -28.93
C LYS A 75 -24.36 -1.90 -27.54
N LYS A 76 -23.64 -2.51 -26.59
CA LYS A 76 -24.18 -2.88 -25.26
C LYS A 76 -23.14 -2.80 -24.12
N ILE A 77 -22.39 -1.70 -24.00
CA ILE A 77 -21.75 -1.39 -22.72
C ILE A 77 -22.91 -1.11 -21.75
N LYS A 78 -23.19 -2.07 -20.88
CA LYS A 78 -24.15 -1.92 -19.77
C LYS A 78 -23.38 -1.53 -18.53
N ARG A 79 -24.09 -1.04 -17.51
CA ARG A 79 -23.64 -0.97 -16.12
C ARG A 79 -23.17 -2.37 -15.67
N ASN A 80 -21.89 -2.68 -15.86
CA ASN A 80 -21.34 -4.04 -15.73
C ASN A 80 -20.40 -4.14 -14.51
N HIS A 81 -20.87 -3.68 -13.35
CA HIS A 81 -20.11 -3.78 -12.10
C HIS A 81 -19.79 -5.24 -11.78
N SER A 82 -20.76 -6.13 -12.00
CA SER A 82 -20.60 -7.57 -11.77
C SER A 82 -19.55 -8.19 -12.69
N GLY A 83 -19.44 -7.74 -13.94
CA GLY A 83 -18.46 -8.28 -14.88
C GLY A 83 -17.03 -7.91 -14.50
N LEU A 84 -16.80 -6.66 -14.10
CA LEU A 84 -15.50 -6.21 -13.62
C LEU A 84 -15.13 -6.94 -12.31
N LEU A 85 -16.07 -7.03 -11.36
CA LEU A 85 -15.84 -7.73 -10.10
C LEU A 85 -15.50 -9.22 -10.32
N ASN A 86 -16.28 -9.93 -11.14
CA ASN A 86 -16.03 -11.33 -11.47
C ASN A 86 -14.67 -11.52 -12.17
N ALA A 87 -14.23 -10.57 -13.00
CA ALA A 87 -12.93 -10.61 -13.64
C ALA A 87 -11.78 -10.45 -12.62
N VAL A 88 -11.95 -9.55 -11.64
CA VAL A 88 -10.98 -9.38 -10.53
C VAL A 88 -10.94 -10.64 -9.65
N GLU A 89 -12.10 -11.21 -9.30
CA GLU A 89 -12.17 -12.46 -8.54
C GLU A 89 -11.51 -13.62 -9.31
N HIS A 90 -11.73 -13.71 -10.61
CA HIS A 90 -11.07 -14.70 -11.46
C HIS A 90 -9.55 -14.52 -11.47
N ALA A 91 -9.05 -13.27 -11.58
CA ALA A 91 -7.63 -12.98 -11.45
C ALA A 91 -7.07 -13.40 -10.09
N ASN A 92 -7.78 -13.12 -8.98
CA ASN A 92 -7.39 -13.57 -7.64
C ASN A 92 -7.20 -15.09 -7.59
N HIS A 93 -8.19 -15.84 -8.09
CA HIS A 93 -8.14 -17.30 -8.11
C HIS A 93 -7.01 -17.85 -8.96
N GLN A 94 -6.71 -17.24 -10.11
CA GLN A 94 -5.60 -17.66 -10.97
C GLN A 94 -4.24 -17.47 -10.27
N ILE A 95 -4.04 -16.36 -9.55
CA ILE A 95 -2.81 -16.11 -8.80
C ILE A 95 -2.65 -17.12 -7.66
N ILE A 96 -3.71 -17.36 -6.89
CA ILE A 96 -3.70 -18.37 -5.81
C ILE A 96 -3.39 -19.76 -6.36
N GLN A 97 -3.97 -20.13 -7.49
CA GLN A 97 -3.73 -21.42 -8.13
C GLN A 97 -2.26 -21.55 -8.58
N ASN A 98 -1.72 -20.53 -9.26
CA ASN A 98 -0.32 -20.55 -9.70
C ASN A 98 0.65 -20.63 -8.51
N ALA A 99 0.37 -19.93 -7.41
CA ALA A 99 1.18 -19.96 -6.19
C ALA A 99 1.13 -21.33 -5.47
N ALA A 100 0.06 -22.11 -5.69
CA ALA A 100 -0.09 -23.45 -5.15
C ALA A 100 0.63 -24.51 -6.01
N GLU A 101 0.71 -24.28 -7.32
CA GLU A 101 1.36 -25.19 -8.28
C GLU A 101 2.89 -25.04 -8.30
N ASP A 102 3.41 -23.84 -8.04
CA ASP A 102 4.85 -23.57 -8.00
C ASP A 102 5.30 -23.04 -6.63
N SER A 103 6.10 -23.84 -5.92
CA SER A 103 6.65 -23.48 -4.61
C SER A 103 7.54 -22.22 -4.62
N SER A 104 8.13 -21.86 -5.76
CA SER A 104 8.93 -20.63 -5.90
C SER A 104 8.09 -19.36 -5.93
N LEU A 105 6.78 -19.48 -6.20
CA LEU A 105 5.80 -18.41 -6.23
C LEU A 105 4.98 -18.33 -4.92
N LYS A 106 5.35 -19.11 -3.90
CA LYS A 106 4.63 -19.14 -2.63
C LYS A 106 4.57 -17.75 -2.00
N GLY A 107 3.35 -17.30 -1.69
CA GLY A 107 3.11 -15.99 -1.08
C GLY A 107 3.19 -14.82 -2.06
N MET A 108 3.22 -15.08 -3.37
CA MET A 108 3.04 -14.00 -4.35
C MET A 108 1.66 -13.37 -4.23
N GLY A 109 1.61 -12.07 -4.46
CA GLY A 109 0.38 -11.32 -4.49
C GLY A 109 0.58 -10.03 -5.24
N THR A 110 -0.48 -9.27 -5.43
CA THR A 110 -0.40 -7.99 -6.13
C THR A 110 -1.56 -7.09 -5.76
N THR A 111 -1.34 -5.79 -5.80
CA THR A 111 -2.44 -4.82 -5.86
C THR A 111 -3.11 -4.88 -7.23
N LEU A 112 -4.27 -4.26 -7.35
CA LEU A 112 -4.88 -3.99 -8.64
C LEU A 112 -5.78 -2.77 -8.53
N CYS A 113 -5.53 -1.77 -9.38
CA CYS A 113 -6.49 -0.72 -9.67
C CYS A 113 -6.86 -0.77 -11.16
N ALA A 114 -8.17 -0.77 -11.44
CA ALA A 114 -8.68 -0.85 -12.80
C ALA A 114 -9.79 0.19 -13.03
N VAL A 115 -9.79 0.80 -14.21
CA VAL A 115 -10.80 1.75 -14.66
C VAL A 115 -11.46 1.19 -15.92
N MET A 116 -12.78 1.01 -15.87
CA MET A 116 -13.58 0.51 -16.98
C MET A 116 -14.56 1.57 -17.48
N LEU A 117 -14.59 1.83 -18.79
CA LEU A 117 -15.62 2.65 -19.42
C LEU A 117 -16.97 1.92 -19.41
N GLY A 118 -17.93 2.54 -18.74
CA GLY A 118 -19.28 2.04 -18.52
C GLY A 118 -20.34 3.12 -18.74
N VAL A 119 -21.55 2.83 -18.26
CA VAL A 119 -22.65 3.80 -18.16
C VAL A 119 -23.34 3.72 -16.81
N GLN A 120 -23.89 4.85 -16.40
CA GLN A 120 -24.78 4.96 -15.25
C GLN A 120 -26.18 4.41 -15.57
N GLU A 121 -27.07 4.43 -14.57
CA GLU A 121 -28.48 4.02 -14.72
C GLU A 121 -29.24 4.85 -15.76
N ASP A 122 -28.86 6.12 -15.96
CA ASP A 122 -29.44 7.03 -16.94
C ASP A 122 -28.76 6.97 -18.33
N GLU A 123 -27.93 5.95 -18.56
CA GLU A 123 -27.13 5.75 -19.78
C GLU A 123 -26.07 6.84 -20.04
N SER A 124 -25.79 7.72 -19.09
CA SER A 124 -24.65 8.65 -19.21
C SER A 124 -23.32 7.91 -19.04
N PRO A 125 -22.25 8.32 -19.75
CA PRO A 125 -20.93 7.70 -19.61
C PRO A 125 -20.39 7.79 -18.19
N ALA A 126 -19.76 6.73 -17.72
CA ALA A 126 -19.12 6.67 -16.42
C ALA A 126 -17.89 5.79 -16.43
N PHE A 127 -17.02 6.00 -15.45
CA PHE A 127 -15.99 5.06 -15.08
C PHE A 127 -16.43 4.21 -13.90
N VAL A 128 -16.28 2.90 -14.07
CA VAL A 128 -16.39 1.92 -12.99
C VAL A 128 -14.97 1.55 -12.59
N ILE A 129 -14.63 1.78 -11.33
CA ILE A 129 -13.28 1.61 -10.82
C ILE A 129 -13.29 0.43 -9.86
N ALA A 130 -12.36 -0.49 -10.03
CA ALA A 130 -12.08 -1.56 -9.08
C ALA A 130 -10.74 -1.31 -8.40
N ASN A 131 -10.68 -1.43 -7.07
CA ASN A 131 -9.45 -1.28 -6.31
C ASN A 131 -9.27 -2.38 -5.27
N ILE A 132 -8.07 -2.92 -5.22
CA ILE A 132 -7.60 -3.78 -4.13
C ILE A 132 -6.10 -3.54 -3.91
N GLY A 133 -5.71 -3.13 -2.71
CA GLY A 133 -4.34 -2.74 -2.38
C GLY A 133 -4.26 -1.23 -2.19
N ASP A 134 -3.05 -0.69 -2.29
CA ASP A 134 -2.75 0.73 -2.08
C ASP A 134 -2.31 1.46 -3.36
N SER A 135 -2.27 0.79 -4.52
CA SER A 135 -2.27 1.50 -5.80
C SER A 135 -3.52 2.39 -5.91
N ARG A 136 -3.37 3.53 -6.59
CA ARG A 136 -4.37 4.61 -6.51
C ARG A 136 -4.95 4.95 -7.87
N VAL A 137 -6.20 5.41 -7.84
CA VAL A 137 -6.83 6.16 -8.94
C VAL A 137 -7.13 7.58 -8.46
N TYR A 138 -6.62 8.57 -9.18
CA TYR A 138 -6.95 9.97 -8.99
C TYR A 138 -7.85 10.48 -10.12
N GLN A 139 -8.77 11.38 -9.77
CA GLN A 139 -9.50 12.20 -10.72
C GLN A 139 -8.90 13.61 -10.71
N PHE A 140 -8.53 14.11 -11.87
CA PHE A 140 -8.13 15.51 -12.07
C PHE A 140 -9.21 16.22 -12.89
N SER A 141 -9.88 17.18 -12.28
CA SER A 141 -10.97 17.94 -12.90
C SER A 141 -10.91 19.41 -12.48
N ASN A 142 -11.00 20.32 -13.46
CA ASN A 142 -10.96 21.77 -13.23
C ASN A 142 -9.78 22.22 -12.34
N GLY A 143 -8.59 21.69 -12.58
CA GLY A 143 -7.38 22.03 -11.82
C GLY A 143 -7.27 21.38 -10.43
N ASN A 144 -8.22 20.52 -10.04
CA ASN A 144 -8.21 19.85 -8.73
C ASN A 144 -7.92 18.36 -8.92
N LEU A 145 -6.86 17.88 -8.27
CA LEU A 145 -6.58 16.46 -8.12
C LEU A 145 -7.29 15.93 -6.88
N LYS A 146 -7.93 14.78 -7.01
CA LYS A 146 -8.61 14.10 -5.90
C LYS A 146 -8.39 12.60 -5.99
N GLN A 147 -7.89 12.01 -4.91
CA GLN A 147 -7.85 10.55 -4.78
C GLN A 147 -9.28 9.98 -4.76
N THR A 148 -9.54 9.03 -5.65
CA THR A 148 -10.86 8.36 -5.76
C THR A 148 -10.90 7.09 -4.92
N THR A 149 -9.85 6.28 -5.01
CA THR A 149 -9.75 5.00 -4.29
C THR A 149 -9.33 5.20 -2.85
N GLN A 150 -9.48 4.16 -2.04
CA GLN A 150 -8.99 4.13 -0.68
C GLN A 150 -7.94 3.02 -0.57
N ASP A 151 -6.82 3.34 0.05
CA ASP A 151 -5.73 2.39 0.23
C ASP A 151 -6.16 1.29 1.21
N HIS A 152 -5.86 0.05 0.84
CA HIS A 152 -5.97 -1.11 1.71
C HIS A 152 -4.63 -1.40 2.39
N SER A 153 -4.18 -0.46 3.21
CA SER A 153 -2.96 -0.57 4.01
C SER A 153 -3.26 -0.40 5.50
N LEU A 154 -2.38 -0.95 6.35
CA LEU A 154 -2.53 -0.91 7.80
C LEU A 154 -2.63 0.54 8.30
N VAL A 155 -1.77 1.41 7.78
CA VAL A 155 -1.75 2.81 8.18
C VAL A 155 -3.01 3.56 7.71
N ALA A 156 -3.54 3.26 6.52
CA ALA A 156 -4.79 3.85 6.07
C ALA A 156 -5.98 3.41 6.93
N ASP A 157 -5.98 2.15 7.39
CA ASP A 157 -7.00 1.63 8.30
C ASP A 157 -6.90 2.28 9.70
N LEU A 158 -5.69 2.50 10.22
CA LEU A 158 -5.46 3.20 11.49
C LEU A 158 -5.85 4.68 11.43
N VAL A 159 -5.53 5.39 10.33
CA VAL A 159 -5.95 6.78 10.13
C VAL A 159 -7.48 6.88 10.11
N ARG A 160 -8.14 5.97 9.40
CA ARG A 160 -9.59 5.93 9.31
C ARG A 160 -10.27 5.60 10.63
N ALA A 161 -9.61 4.82 11.49
CA ALA A 161 -10.05 4.54 12.85
C ALA A 161 -9.84 5.74 13.80
N GLY A 162 -9.06 6.76 13.38
CA GLY A 162 -8.69 7.92 14.20
C GLY A 162 -7.54 7.64 15.17
N GLU A 163 -6.82 6.53 14.97
CA GLU A 163 -5.69 6.10 15.80
C GLU A 163 -4.37 6.74 15.34
N LEU A 164 -4.29 7.14 14.07
CA LEU A 164 -3.16 7.89 13.51
C LEU A 164 -3.67 9.13 12.76
N THR A 165 -2.84 10.16 12.75
CA THR A 165 -2.95 11.26 11.78
C THR A 165 -2.31 10.87 10.45
N GLU A 166 -2.65 11.56 9.35
CA GLU A 166 -2.02 11.35 8.04
C GLU A 166 -0.50 11.58 8.09
N GLN A 167 -0.04 12.52 8.92
CA GLN A 167 1.38 12.81 9.09
C GLN A 167 2.14 11.68 9.82
N GLU A 168 1.50 11.02 10.79
CA GLU A 168 2.06 9.87 11.48
C GLU A 168 2.08 8.64 10.57
N ALA A 169 0.99 8.41 9.83
CA ALA A 169 0.89 7.32 8.86
C ALA A 169 2.03 7.36 7.82
N ALA A 170 2.36 8.54 7.29
CA ALA A 170 3.43 8.71 6.31
C ALA A 170 4.82 8.30 6.83
N ARG A 171 5.06 8.33 8.14
CA ARG A 171 6.34 7.98 8.77
C ARG A 171 6.30 6.65 9.51
N HIS A 172 5.17 5.93 9.46
CA HIS A 172 4.98 4.72 10.23
C HIS A 172 5.88 3.59 9.69
N PRO A 173 6.52 2.79 10.56
CA PRO A 173 7.38 1.68 10.13
C PRO A 173 6.66 0.64 9.26
N GLN A 174 5.35 0.46 9.49
CA GLN A 174 4.50 -0.49 8.77
C GLN A 174 3.64 0.16 7.67
N ARG A 175 4.06 1.30 7.11
CA ARG A 175 3.27 2.01 6.07
C ARG A 175 3.06 1.19 4.79
N ASN A 176 3.96 0.26 4.48
CA ASN A 176 3.89 -0.62 3.31
C ASN A 176 3.14 -1.94 3.59
N VAL A 177 2.50 -2.10 4.76
CA VAL A 177 1.77 -3.35 5.07
C VAL A 177 0.36 -3.28 4.49
N LEU A 178 0.09 -4.10 3.48
CA LEU A 178 -1.24 -4.23 2.88
C LEU A 178 -2.20 -5.03 3.78
N THR A 179 -3.45 -4.56 3.88
CA THR A 179 -4.56 -5.29 4.52
C THR A 179 -5.40 -6.08 3.53
N ARG A 180 -5.31 -5.77 2.23
CA ARG A 180 -5.92 -6.56 1.15
C ARG A 180 -5.05 -6.54 -0.10
N ALA A 181 -4.93 -7.69 -0.75
CA ALA A 181 -4.26 -7.85 -2.03
C ALA A 181 -4.77 -9.11 -2.74
N LEU A 182 -4.57 -9.19 -4.05
CA LEU A 182 -4.82 -10.41 -4.82
C LEU A 182 -3.72 -11.44 -4.55
N GLY A 183 -4.05 -12.73 -4.68
CA GLY A 183 -3.11 -13.85 -4.48
C GLY A 183 -2.96 -14.33 -3.05
N ILE A 184 -3.38 -13.54 -2.06
CA ILE A 184 -3.17 -13.85 -0.63
C ILE A 184 -4.39 -14.52 0.01
N ASP A 185 -5.58 -13.91 -0.13
CA ASP A 185 -6.83 -14.45 0.40
C ASP A 185 -7.89 -14.52 -0.70
N ALA A 186 -8.45 -15.71 -0.90
CA ALA A 186 -9.53 -15.97 -1.85
C ALA A 186 -10.80 -15.16 -1.55
N ALA A 187 -11.02 -14.80 -0.28
CA ALA A 187 -12.17 -14.01 0.17
C ALA A 187 -11.93 -12.49 0.16
N SER A 188 -10.79 -12.03 -0.40
CA SER A 188 -10.45 -10.61 -0.47
C SER A 188 -11.53 -9.81 -1.18
N LYS A 189 -11.96 -8.72 -0.55
CA LYS A 189 -13.01 -7.84 -1.08
C LYS A 189 -12.41 -6.68 -1.87
N THR A 190 -12.77 -6.65 -3.14
CA THR A 190 -12.47 -5.53 -4.06
C THR A 190 -13.48 -4.41 -3.85
N ASP A 191 -12.97 -3.19 -3.72
CA ASP A 191 -13.83 -2.00 -3.65
C ASP A 191 -14.22 -1.57 -5.07
N ILE A 192 -15.49 -1.20 -5.27
CA ILE A 192 -16.03 -0.70 -6.53
C ILE A 192 -16.52 0.74 -6.36
N TYR A 193 -16.09 1.61 -7.27
CA TYR A 193 -16.53 3.00 -7.36
C TYR A 193 -17.16 3.25 -8.73
N GLU A 194 -18.13 4.16 -8.79
CA GLU A 194 -18.77 4.59 -10.03
C GLU A 194 -18.70 6.12 -10.09
N LEU A 195 -18.09 6.65 -11.14
CA LEU A 195 -17.88 8.08 -11.34
C LEU A 195 -18.46 8.50 -12.68
N ALA A 196 -19.30 9.53 -12.65
CA ALA A 196 -19.64 10.27 -13.87
C ALA A 196 -18.36 10.89 -14.45
N ILE A 197 -18.20 10.80 -15.76
CA ILE A 197 -17.05 11.38 -16.47
C ILE A 197 -17.49 12.62 -17.24
N ASN A 198 -16.69 13.68 -17.18
CA ASN A 198 -16.92 14.90 -17.94
C ASN A 198 -15.85 15.07 -19.00
N ASN A 199 -16.20 15.78 -20.07
CA ASN A 199 -15.24 16.16 -21.08
C ASN A 199 -14.11 17.01 -20.46
N GLY A 200 -12.87 16.66 -20.76
CA GLY A 200 -11.68 17.32 -20.22
C GLY A 200 -11.20 16.78 -18.87
N ASP A 201 -11.93 15.88 -18.21
CA ASP A 201 -11.44 15.19 -17.02
C ASP A 201 -10.24 14.31 -17.38
N LYS A 202 -9.24 14.28 -16.49
CA LYS A 202 -8.13 13.34 -16.55
C LYS A 202 -8.18 12.37 -15.38
N TYR A 203 -7.72 11.15 -15.58
CA TYR A 203 -7.60 10.15 -14.53
C TYR A 203 -6.19 9.58 -14.53
N LEU A 204 -5.65 9.37 -13.34
CA LEU A 204 -4.32 8.81 -13.14
C LEU A 204 -4.47 7.51 -12.35
N LEU A 205 -4.04 6.39 -12.93
CA LEU A 205 -3.80 5.15 -12.21
C LEU A 205 -2.30 5.06 -11.92
N CYS A 206 -1.91 4.73 -10.69
CA CYS A 206 -0.48 4.61 -10.35
C CYS A 206 -0.20 3.62 -9.21
N SER A 207 1.00 3.06 -9.22
CA SER A 207 1.59 2.33 -8.09
C SER A 207 2.08 3.30 -7.00
N ASP A 208 2.48 2.75 -5.85
CA ASP A 208 2.90 3.54 -4.70
C ASP A 208 4.23 4.27 -4.92
N GLY A 209 5.11 3.72 -5.75
CA GLY A 209 6.37 4.35 -6.13
C GLY A 209 6.21 5.71 -6.82
N LEU A 210 5.01 6.05 -7.31
CA LEU A 210 4.74 7.40 -7.81
C LEU A 210 4.45 8.38 -6.66
N PHE A 211 3.41 8.12 -5.87
CA PHE A 211 2.91 9.08 -4.87
C PHE A 211 3.72 9.07 -3.57
N ASN A 212 4.61 8.09 -3.38
CA ASN A 212 5.62 8.12 -2.32
C ASN A 212 6.78 9.06 -2.65
N GLU A 213 7.05 9.32 -3.94
CA GLU A 213 8.16 10.18 -4.40
C GLU A 213 7.69 11.58 -4.79
N LEU A 214 6.47 11.69 -5.36
CA LEU A 214 5.90 12.96 -5.81
C LEU A 214 4.73 13.40 -4.93
N SER A 215 4.76 14.67 -4.53
CA SER A 215 3.63 15.31 -3.85
C SER A 215 2.41 15.44 -4.78
N GLU A 216 1.21 15.45 -4.21
CA GLU A 216 -0.02 15.71 -4.96
C GLU A 216 0.00 17.06 -5.70
N ILE A 217 0.66 18.07 -5.14
CA ILE A 217 0.85 19.37 -5.78
C ILE A 217 1.60 19.19 -7.10
N ARG A 218 2.72 18.45 -7.09
CA ARG A 218 3.52 18.24 -8.30
C ARG A 218 2.78 17.39 -9.33
N ILE A 219 2.07 16.35 -8.90
CA ILE A 219 1.22 15.55 -9.79
C ILE A 219 0.14 16.43 -10.44
N THR A 220 -0.47 17.34 -9.67
CA THR A 220 -1.47 18.30 -10.15
C THR A 220 -0.88 19.23 -11.21
N GLU A 221 0.31 19.78 -10.99
CA GLU A 221 1.01 20.65 -11.95
C GLU A 221 1.26 19.93 -13.27
N ILE A 222 1.84 18.72 -13.24
CA ILE A 222 2.14 17.94 -14.44
C ILE A 222 0.86 17.64 -15.23
N LEU A 223 -0.19 17.18 -14.53
CA LEU A 223 -1.48 16.89 -15.17
C LEU A 223 -2.18 18.15 -15.68
N ASN A 224 -1.90 19.33 -15.14
CA ASN A 224 -2.45 20.58 -15.63
C ASN A 224 -1.71 21.11 -16.87
N GLU A 225 -0.37 21.04 -16.87
CA GLU A 225 0.49 21.58 -17.93
C GLU A 225 0.54 20.69 -19.17
N ILE A 226 0.51 19.35 -18.99
CA ILE A 226 0.71 18.41 -20.09
C ILE A 226 -0.61 17.84 -20.56
N SER A 227 -0.95 18.16 -21.80
CA SER A 227 -2.21 17.70 -22.42
C SER A 227 -2.12 16.29 -22.98
N ASP A 228 -0.97 15.88 -23.51
CA ASP A 228 -0.78 14.54 -24.06
C ASP A 228 -0.64 13.50 -22.92
N PRO A 229 -1.47 12.44 -22.88
CA PRO A 229 -1.45 11.50 -21.76
C PRO A 229 -0.17 10.65 -21.71
N GLN A 230 0.48 10.38 -22.86
CA GLN A 230 1.71 9.60 -22.90
C GLN A 230 2.87 10.42 -22.36
N ILE A 231 3.02 11.67 -22.81
CA ILE A 231 4.04 12.58 -22.30
C ILE A 231 3.84 12.85 -20.80
N ALA A 232 2.59 12.97 -20.34
CA ALA A 232 2.29 13.16 -18.92
C ALA A 232 2.69 11.94 -18.09
N ALA A 233 2.38 10.73 -18.54
CA ALA A 233 2.78 9.49 -17.85
C ALA A 233 4.31 9.33 -17.80
N GLU A 234 5.01 9.63 -18.89
CA GLU A 234 6.47 9.60 -18.96
C GLU A 234 7.09 10.63 -18.00
N MET A 235 6.59 11.86 -17.96
CA MET A 235 7.09 12.88 -17.04
C MET A 235 6.86 12.51 -15.58
N LEU A 236 5.66 12.00 -15.24
CA LEU A 236 5.34 11.54 -13.88
C LEU A 236 6.32 10.46 -13.40
N VAL A 237 6.58 9.44 -14.24
CA VAL A 237 7.50 8.36 -13.89
C VAL A 237 8.94 8.86 -13.80
N ASN A 238 9.39 9.66 -14.76
CA ASN A 238 10.76 10.18 -14.78
C ASN A 238 11.04 11.06 -13.55
N GLU A 239 10.13 11.97 -13.20
CA GLU A 239 10.31 12.84 -12.03
C GLU A 239 10.30 12.06 -10.72
N ALA A 240 9.45 11.04 -10.58
CA ALA A 240 9.45 10.17 -9.39
C ALA A 240 10.77 9.38 -9.27
N VAL A 241 11.28 8.85 -10.38
CA VAL A 241 12.58 8.18 -10.41
C VAL A 241 13.71 9.17 -10.07
N GLU A 242 13.65 10.40 -10.57
CA GLU A 242 14.63 11.45 -10.27
C GLU A 242 14.62 11.85 -8.80
N ALA A 243 13.44 12.02 -8.19
CA ALA A 243 13.25 12.42 -6.79
C ALA A 243 13.80 11.40 -5.78
N GLY A 244 13.79 10.11 -6.13
CA GLY A 244 14.35 9.05 -5.28
C GLY A 244 14.34 7.69 -5.95
N GLY A 245 13.21 7.33 -6.57
CA GLY A 245 13.02 6.06 -7.26
C GLY A 245 13.29 4.85 -6.34
N HIS A 246 12.81 4.91 -5.09
CA HIS A 246 13.06 3.85 -4.10
C HIS A 246 12.29 2.56 -4.41
N ASP A 247 11.22 2.66 -5.20
CA ASP A 247 10.43 1.52 -5.65
C ASP A 247 10.23 1.49 -7.17
N ASN A 248 9.57 0.43 -7.65
CA ASN A 248 8.99 0.40 -8.99
C ASN A 248 7.95 1.51 -9.12
N VAL A 249 7.94 2.17 -10.28
CA VAL A 249 7.07 3.33 -10.51
C VAL A 249 6.30 3.10 -11.80
N THR A 250 4.97 3.10 -11.70
CA THR A 250 4.08 2.96 -12.84
C THR A 250 2.98 4.01 -12.78
N ALA A 251 2.73 4.66 -13.92
CA ALA A 251 1.68 5.65 -14.08
C ALA A 251 0.94 5.43 -15.41
N MET A 252 -0.38 5.54 -15.39
CA MET A 252 -1.23 5.56 -16.58
C MET A 252 -2.20 6.74 -16.50
N VAL A 253 -2.15 7.61 -17.51
CA VAL A 253 -2.99 8.80 -17.63
C VAL A 253 -4.07 8.55 -18.68
N LEU A 254 -5.33 8.83 -18.32
CA LEU A 254 -6.49 8.76 -19.19
C LEU A 254 -7.06 10.16 -19.37
N ASN A 255 -7.30 10.60 -20.60
CA ASN A 255 -8.03 11.84 -20.89
C ASN A 255 -9.40 11.53 -21.51
N VAL A 256 -10.44 12.17 -20.99
CA VAL A 256 -11.80 12.08 -21.52
C VAL A 256 -11.99 13.17 -22.57
N GLN A 257 -12.08 12.80 -23.86
CA GLN A 257 -12.14 13.77 -24.98
C GLN A 257 -13.56 14.09 -25.48
N SER A 258 -14.59 13.39 -24.99
CA SER A 258 -15.98 13.73 -25.26
C SER A 258 -16.89 13.01 -24.27
N ALA A 259 -17.72 13.76 -23.56
CA ALA A 259 -18.88 13.25 -22.85
C ALA A 259 -20.06 14.06 -23.39
N PHE A 260 -21.11 13.39 -23.89
CA PHE A 260 -22.26 14.03 -24.52
C PHE A 260 -22.85 15.14 -23.62
N LEU A 261 -22.68 16.42 -23.99
CA LEU A 261 -23.43 17.50 -23.38
C LEU A 261 -24.84 17.48 -23.95
N ASN A 262 -25.81 17.09 -23.13
CA ASN A 262 -27.21 17.15 -23.52
C ASN A 262 -27.60 18.62 -23.70
N LYS A 263 -27.81 19.06 -24.95
CA LYS A 263 -28.15 20.46 -25.34
C LYS A 263 -29.40 21.04 -24.66
N ASN A 264 -30.13 20.25 -23.88
CA ASN A 264 -31.36 20.65 -23.21
C ASN A 264 -31.15 21.31 -21.83
N GLU A 265 -29.94 21.31 -21.26
CA GLU A 265 -29.68 21.99 -19.97
C GLU A 265 -29.25 23.46 -20.11
N VAL A 266 -28.80 23.89 -21.29
CA VAL A 266 -28.26 25.25 -21.48
C VAL A 266 -29.32 26.36 -21.38
N THR A 267 -30.62 26.04 -21.40
CA THR A 267 -31.69 27.04 -21.31
C THR A 267 -32.31 27.23 -19.92
N LYS A 268 -31.88 26.50 -18.87
CA LYS A 268 -32.46 26.66 -17.52
C LYS A 268 -31.42 26.70 -16.41
N THR A 269 -30.51 27.67 -16.45
CA THR A 269 -29.82 28.09 -15.21
C THR A 269 -29.28 29.52 -15.34
N LYS A 270 -30.20 30.50 -15.38
CA LYS A 270 -29.91 31.81 -14.78
C LYS A 270 -30.24 31.72 -13.30
N SER A 271 -29.18 31.76 -12.50
CA SER A 271 -29.07 32.23 -11.10
C SER A 271 -30.31 32.12 -10.21
N ASN A 272 -30.25 31.23 -9.21
CA ASN A 272 -30.92 31.45 -7.94
C ASN A 272 -29.96 31.12 -6.78
N PRO A 273 -29.47 32.12 -6.01
CA PRO A 273 -28.40 31.93 -5.04
C PRO A 273 -28.96 31.57 -3.66
N ASN A 274 -29.71 30.48 -3.53
CA ASN A 274 -30.17 29.99 -2.22
C ASN A 274 -30.63 28.53 -2.26
N ILE A 275 -29.70 27.60 -2.07
CA ILE A 275 -30.04 26.26 -1.57
C ILE A 275 -29.12 25.93 -0.40
N LYS A 276 -29.62 26.14 0.83
CA LYS A 276 -28.99 25.66 2.06
C LYS A 276 -29.01 24.12 2.05
N MET A 277 -27.84 23.49 1.96
CA MET A 277 -27.68 22.05 2.18
C MET A 277 -27.94 21.70 3.65
N LYS A 278 -29.02 20.97 3.92
CA LYS A 278 -29.25 20.34 5.23
C LYS A 278 -28.32 19.13 5.39
N ARG A 279 -27.27 19.26 6.21
CA ARG A 279 -26.47 18.14 6.73
C ARG A 279 -27.37 17.19 7.55
N LYS A 280 -27.54 15.95 7.11
CA LYS A 280 -28.04 14.86 7.96
C LYS A 280 -26.83 14.18 8.63
N ASN A 281 -26.57 14.55 9.88
CA ASN A 281 -25.70 13.79 10.77
C ASN A 281 -26.37 12.45 11.10
N ARG A 282 -25.85 11.35 10.53
CA ARG A 282 -26.12 10.00 11.05
C ARG A 282 -24.95 9.60 11.95
N LYS A 283 -25.09 9.83 13.26
CA LYS A 283 -24.24 9.15 14.25
C LYS A 283 -24.55 7.66 14.18
N ARG A 284 -23.61 6.84 13.69
CA ARG A 284 -23.72 5.37 13.76
C ARG A 284 -23.35 4.94 15.17
N LYS A 285 -24.28 4.29 15.86
CA LYS A 285 -24.03 3.62 17.14
C LYS A 285 -23.18 2.38 16.88
N ILE A 286 -21.99 2.33 17.46
CA ILE A 286 -21.13 1.14 17.48
C ILE A 286 -21.85 0.09 18.33
N ASN A 287 -22.04 -1.11 17.79
CA ASN A 287 -22.56 -2.24 18.55
C ASN A 287 -21.52 -2.61 19.62
N TRP A 288 -21.84 -2.34 20.89
CA TRP A 288 -20.96 -2.57 22.05
C TRP A 288 -20.37 -4.00 22.12
N ARG A 289 -21.05 -4.98 21.50
CA ARG A 289 -20.56 -6.37 21.39
C ARG A 289 -19.33 -6.53 20.51
N VAL A 290 -19.19 -5.72 19.45
CA VAL A 290 -18.02 -5.75 18.55
C VAL A 290 -16.84 -5.03 19.22
N ALA A 291 -17.10 -3.88 19.86
CA ALA A 291 -16.09 -3.17 20.64
C ALA A 291 -15.54 -4.02 21.81
N SER A 292 -16.41 -4.78 22.49
CA SER A 292 -16.00 -5.68 23.58
C SER A 292 -15.10 -6.83 23.10
N PHE A 293 -15.33 -7.38 21.91
CA PHE A 293 -14.51 -8.46 21.35
C PHE A 293 -13.09 -7.99 21.04
N PHE A 294 -12.96 -6.83 20.40
CA PHE A 294 -11.65 -6.25 20.11
C PHE A 294 -10.92 -5.81 21.38
N LEU A 295 -11.63 -5.23 22.37
CA LEU A 295 -11.04 -4.87 23.66
C LEU A 295 -10.44 -6.09 24.38
N THR A 296 -11.13 -7.24 24.35
CA THR A 296 -10.60 -8.48 24.93
C THR A 296 -9.40 -9.03 24.16
N LEU A 297 -9.42 -8.92 22.82
CA LEU A 297 -8.30 -9.35 21.99
C LEU A 297 -7.05 -8.50 22.23
N PHE A 298 -7.20 -7.18 22.31
CA PHE A 298 -6.12 -6.25 22.64
C PHE A 298 -5.58 -6.44 24.05
N ALA A 299 -6.43 -6.72 25.03
CA ALA A 299 -5.98 -7.04 26.38
C ALA A 299 -5.12 -8.32 26.39
N LEU A 300 -5.50 -9.37 25.67
CA LEU A 300 -4.73 -10.61 25.58
C LEU A 300 -3.37 -10.43 24.88
N VAL A 301 -3.35 -9.68 23.76
CA VAL A 301 -2.11 -9.37 23.06
C VAL A 301 -1.20 -8.49 23.92
N GLY A 302 -1.76 -7.49 24.61
CA GLY A 302 -1.03 -6.63 25.55
C GLY A 302 -0.44 -7.42 26.73
N ILE A 303 -1.16 -8.39 27.28
CA ILE A 303 -0.64 -9.29 28.31
C ILE A 303 0.51 -10.14 27.75
N GLY A 304 0.38 -10.64 26.51
CA GLY A 304 1.45 -11.40 25.84
C GLY A 304 2.72 -10.58 25.65
N ILE A 305 2.60 -9.37 25.07
CA ILE A 305 3.72 -8.44 24.86
C ILE A 305 4.32 -8.01 26.19
N GLY A 306 3.49 -7.71 27.20
CA GLY A 306 3.95 -7.35 28.55
C GLY A 306 4.72 -8.49 29.22
N SER A 307 4.24 -9.73 29.08
CA SER A 307 4.93 -10.92 29.60
C SER A 307 6.28 -11.13 28.91
N MET A 308 6.33 -10.94 27.59
CA MET A 308 7.58 -10.99 26.82
C MET A 308 8.54 -9.86 27.19
N TRP A 309 8.04 -8.64 27.42
CA TRP A 309 8.84 -7.50 27.85
C TRP A 309 9.47 -7.75 29.22
N ILE A 310 8.68 -8.24 30.18
CA ILE A 310 9.17 -8.63 31.51
C ILE A 310 10.24 -9.71 31.38
N TYR A 311 9.99 -10.75 30.59
CA TYR A 311 10.92 -11.85 30.40
C TYR A 311 12.24 -11.42 29.70
N ALA A 312 12.17 -10.52 28.73
CA ALA A 312 13.33 -9.98 28.03
C ALA A 312 14.25 -9.14 28.92
N HIS A 313 13.68 -8.43 29.89
CA HIS A 313 14.41 -7.57 30.84
C HIS A 313 14.72 -8.27 32.17
N GLN A 314 14.36 -9.55 32.31
CA GLN A 314 14.72 -10.37 33.45
C GLN A 314 16.12 -10.97 33.27
N GLY A 315 16.95 -10.81 34.28
CA GLY A 315 18.31 -11.34 34.32
C GLY A 315 19.36 -10.24 34.23
N TRP A 316 20.55 -10.63 34.68
CA TRP A 316 21.75 -9.80 34.67
C TRP A 316 22.87 -10.64 34.11
N TYR A 317 23.75 -10.04 33.33
CA TYR A 317 24.94 -10.73 32.86
C TYR A 317 26.09 -9.76 32.67
N VAL A 318 27.30 -10.29 32.71
CA VAL A 318 28.55 -9.57 32.43
C VAL A 318 29.05 -10.01 31.07
N GLY A 319 29.38 -9.07 30.20
CA GLY A 319 29.79 -9.37 28.83
C GLY A 319 30.72 -8.31 28.24
N ALA A 320 31.21 -8.60 27.04
CA ALA A 320 32.08 -7.71 26.28
C ALA A 320 31.28 -6.65 25.51
N HIS A 321 31.64 -5.38 25.67
CA HIS A 321 31.14 -4.27 24.85
C HIS A 321 32.22 -3.22 24.65
N GLN A 322 32.46 -2.82 23.39
CA GLN A 322 33.45 -1.80 23.03
C GLN A 322 34.84 -2.04 23.68
N GLU A 323 35.34 -3.28 23.61
CA GLU A 323 36.63 -3.72 24.17
C GLU A 323 36.74 -3.69 25.71
N LYS A 324 35.64 -3.42 26.44
CA LYS A 324 35.58 -3.42 27.90
C LYS A 324 34.58 -4.44 28.44
N VAL A 325 34.75 -4.79 29.72
CA VAL A 325 33.78 -5.57 30.47
C VAL A 325 32.65 -4.64 30.94
N GLU A 326 31.41 -4.96 30.57
CA GLU A 326 30.23 -4.19 30.99
C GLU A 326 29.14 -5.11 31.57
N ILE A 327 28.27 -4.50 32.38
CA ILE A 327 27.10 -5.16 32.96
C ILE A 327 25.87 -4.84 32.12
N PHE A 328 25.12 -5.89 31.80
CA PHE A 328 23.89 -5.82 31.05
C PHE A 328 22.70 -6.26 31.89
N GLN A 329 21.57 -5.60 31.66
CA GLN A 329 20.27 -6.00 32.19
C GLN A 329 19.40 -6.56 31.05
N GLY A 330 18.99 -7.81 31.19
CA GLY A 330 18.19 -8.54 30.21
C GLY A 330 18.80 -9.88 29.81
N ARG A 331 18.33 -10.45 28.71
CA ARG A 331 18.80 -11.75 28.19
C ARG A 331 20.00 -11.59 27.23
N PRO A 332 21.04 -12.44 27.32
CA PRO A 332 22.14 -12.45 26.36
C PRO A 332 21.60 -12.66 24.93
N GLY A 333 22.02 -11.81 23.98
CA GLY A 333 21.56 -11.85 22.58
C GLY A 333 20.17 -11.24 22.32
N GLY A 334 19.47 -10.75 23.35
CA GLY A 334 18.15 -10.11 23.22
C GLY A 334 16.98 -11.08 23.02
N LEU A 335 15.77 -10.54 22.95
CA LEU A 335 14.56 -11.29 22.67
C LEU A 335 13.66 -10.52 21.70
N LEU A 336 13.50 -11.05 20.47
CA LEU A 336 12.79 -10.37 19.39
C LEU A 336 13.39 -8.97 19.15
N TRP A 337 12.61 -7.90 19.36
CA TRP A 337 13.02 -6.50 19.23
C TRP A 337 13.42 -5.86 20.58
N PHE A 338 13.52 -6.65 21.65
CA PHE A 338 14.00 -6.17 22.95
C PHE A 338 15.49 -6.46 23.10
N GLU A 339 16.28 -5.40 23.00
CA GLU A 339 17.73 -5.46 23.23
C GLU A 339 18.05 -5.28 24.73
N PRO A 340 19.09 -5.97 25.24
CA PRO A 340 19.53 -5.82 26.62
C PRO A 340 20.09 -4.41 26.87
N ARG A 341 19.85 -3.87 28.07
CA ARG A 341 20.31 -2.52 28.43
C ARG A 341 21.70 -2.59 29.06
N VAL A 342 22.60 -1.75 28.56
CA VAL A 342 23.91 -1.50 29.17
C VAL A 342 23.72 -0.61 30.40
N ILE A 343 24.20 -1.07 31.57
CA ILE A 343 24.07 -0.35 32.84
C ILE A 343 25.31 0.53 33.13
N GLY A 344 26.39 0.36 32.36
CA GLY A 344 27.48 1.34 32.26
C GLY A 344 28.44 1.38 33.44
N ILE A 345 28.91 0.23 33.91
CA ILE A 345 30.09 0.17 34.79
C ILE A 345 31.30 0.00 33.88
N ASP A 346 32.21 0.99 33.89
CA ASP A 346 33.50 0.94 33.17
C ASP A 346 34.40 -0.14 33.79
N GLY A 347 34.22 -1.39 33.35
CA GLY A 347 35.09 -2.50 33.75
C GLY A 347 36.47 -2.45 33.06
N PRO A 348 37.39 -3.36 33.45
CA PRO A 348 38.71 -3.45 32.84
C PRO A 348 38.62 -3.73 31.34
N SER A 349 39.67 -3.36 30.61
CA SER A 349 39.80 -3.69 29.19
C SER A 349 39.90 -5.20 29.03
N ILE A 350 39.21 -5.76 28.04
CA ILE A 350 39.22 -7.22 27.81
C ILE A 350 40.64 -7.70 27.52
N SER A 351 41.44 -6.89 26.84
CA SER A 351 42.85 -7.18 26.54
C SER A 351 43.76 -7.27 27.76
N THR A 352 43.36 -6.74 28.92
CA THR A 352 44.14 -6.80 30.17
C THR A 352 43.74 -7.99 31.05
N LEU A 353 42.72 -8.76 30.65
CA LEU A 353 42.29 -9.98 31.35
C LEU A 353 43.15 -11.19 30.94
N ARG A 354 43.16 -12.23 31.78
CA ARG A 354 43.77 -13.53 31.47
C ARG A 354 42.98 -14.23 30.36
N GLU A 355 43.63 -15.05 29.52
CA GLU A 355 42.98 -15.72 28.36
C GLU A 355 41.70 -16.48 28.74
N LEU A 356 41.69 -17.14 29.91
CA LEU A 356 40.52 -17.87 30.40
C LEU A 356 39.36 -16.94 30.79
N ASP A 357 39.66 -15.80 31.41
CA ASP A 357 38.66 -14.79 31.78
C ASP A 357 38.14 -14.03 30.55
N GLN A 358 38.98 -13.82 29.52
CA GLN A 358 38.57 -13.27 28.23
C GLN A 358 37.52 -14.16 27.57
N SER A 359 37.76 -15.48 27.52
CA SER A 359 36.81 -16.44 26.94
C SER A 359 35.47 -16.43 27.67
N LEU A 360 35.48 -16.37 29.01
CA LEU A 360 34.26 -16.35 29.82
C LEU A 360 33.43 -15.07 29.62
N VAL A 361 34.09 -13.91 29.51
CA VAL A 361 33.39 -12.64 29.24
C VAL A 361 32.83 -12.59 27.82
N LEU A 362 33.54 -13.18 26.84
CA LEU A 362 33.06 -13.32 25.47
C LEU A 362 31.88 -14.30 25.34
N GLU A 363 31.86 -15.36 26.14
CA GLU A 363 30.76 -16.33 26.22
C GLU A 363 29.59 -15.87 27.10
N VAL A 364 29.71 -14.69 27.74
CA VAL A 364 28.75 -14.08 28.66
C VAL A 364 28.62 -14.84 30.00
N ILE A 365 28.77 -14.10 31.10
CA ILE A 365 28.61 -14.63 32.47
C ILE A 365 27.23 -14.22 33.00
N GLU A 366 26.28 -15.15 33.01
CA GLU A 366 24.96 -14.94 33.60
C GLU A 366 25.03 -14.92 35.14
N VAL A 367 24.33 -13.97 35.76
CA VAL A 367 24.28 -13.79 37.20
C VAL A 367 22.87 -13.51 37.69
N SER A 368 22.62 -13.79 38.97
CA SER A 368 21.26 -13.75 39.54
C SER A 368 20.84 -12.34 39.95
N SER A 369 21.79 -11.41 40.13
CA SER A 369 21.52 -10.05 40.56
C SER A 369 22.57 -9.05 40.07
N ARG A 370 22.19 -7.76 40.10
CA ARG A 370 23.12 -6.66 39.82
C ARG A 370 24.33 -6.67 40.76
N GLN A 371 24.14 -6.93 42.05
CA GLN A 371 25.24 -6.95 43.01
C GLN A 371 26.26 -8.05 42.67
N GLU A 372 25.77 -9.22 42.27
CA GLU A 372 26.63 -10.33 41.83
C GLU A 372 27.38 -9.99 40.53
N ALA A 373 26.74 -9.25 39.61
CA ALA A 373 27.40 -8.72 38.42
C ALA A 373 28.54 -7.76 38.77
N GLU A 374 28.30 -6.84 39.71
CA GLU A 374 29.31 -5.91 40.22
C GLU A 374 30.48 -6.64 40.89
N ASP A 375 30.19 -7.68 41.70
CA ASP A 375 31.20 -8.50 42.33
C ASP A 375 32.04 -9.30 41.31
N VAL A 376 31.43 -9.77 40.21
CA VAL A 376 32.16 -10.42 39.10
C VAL A 376 33.11 -9.43 38.44
N VAL A 377 32.65 -8.22 38.11
CA VAL A 377 33.49 -7.18 37.48
C VAL A 377 34.66 -6.80 38.40
N ASN A 378 34.41 -6.59 39.70
CA ASN A 378 35.45 -6.27 40.68
C ASN A 378 36.50 -7.40 40.81
N ARG A 379 36.08 -8.67 40.75
CA ARG A 379 37.02 -9.81 40.76
C ARG A 379 37.87 -9.88 39.49
N LEU A 380 37.29 -9.59 38.34
CA LEU A 380 38.01 -9.53 37.06
C LEU A 380 39.04 -8.39 37.08
N GLU A 381 38.69 -7.24 37.65
CA GLU A 381 39.61 -6.11 37.80
C GLU A 381 40.79 -6.42 38.74
N GLN A 382 40.54 -7.05 39.89
CA GLN A 382 41.60 -7.44 40.82
C GLN A 382 42.59 -8.44 40.18
N ARG A 383 42.09 -9.42 39.42
CA ARG A 383 42.92 -10.43 38.73
C ARG A 383 43.67 -9.89 37.52
N SER A 384 43.20 -8.79 36.94
CA SER A 384 43.89 -8.08 35.85
C SER A 384 45.11 -7.30 36.36
N ASN A 385 45.07 -6.86 37.62
CA ASN A 385 46.14 -6.12 38.27
C ASN A 385 47.20 -7.00 38.98
N GLU A 386 46.99 -8.32 39.00
CA GLU A 386 47.90 -9.38 39.47
C GLU A 386 48.61 -10.07 38.31
#